data_AF-A0A6S6TZV8-F1
#
_entry.id   AF-A0A6S6TZV8-F1
#
_cell.length_a   1.000
_cell.length_b   1.000
_cell.length_c   1.000
_cell.angle_alpha   90.00
_cell.angle_beta   90.00
_cell.angle_gamma   90.00
#
_symmetry.space_group_name_H-M   'P 1'
#
loop_
_entity.id
_entity.type
_entity.pdbx_description
1 polymer ?
#
loop_
_entity_poly.entity_id
_entity_poly.type
_entity_poly.pdbx_seq_one_letter_code
_entity_poly.pdbx_strand_id
1 'polypeptide(L)'
;MYNLFLIRSPLQLINAIEAQQYFKTKKNILCIIHNTSVINSSHMRKVLPLNNWDEIIELNPHNHKNSFLNNVKLIKKLQKKHFKYIFTGDIGNINTAFISSLRKNETYLLDDGTLTLVSHKILNHPYEKEKWNKTLKRNRYKVFGLNCNLKNEAINYFTLFEIQAHSNEKIVKNEFTFFKKTFLTALKKDLNTVYFIGQNLLVENIVSEKTYFWYLKNIIKYYKDKTIIYYPHRFEKITDSYSVIESENFIIKKSSQPIEVELLTKKMYPMYIASFVSSALSSLQKIFQDASIDSFVIKQSELLNHQKDFKLIYENQTKSINQIELNNK
;
A
#
# COMPACT_ATOMS: atom_id res chain seq x y z
N MET A 1 1.70 -8.45 27.68
CA MET A 1 2.63 -8.25 26.55
C MET A 1 2.14 -7.07 25.72
N TYR A 2 3.05 -6.35 25.07
CA TYR A 2 2.72 -5.23 24.17
C TYR A 2 2.58 -5.71 22.73
N ASN A 3 2.07 -4.87 21.84
CA ASN A 3 2.09 -5.09 20.40
C ASN A 3 2.73 -3.88 19.73
N LEU A 4 3.60 -4.09 18.75
CA LEU A 4 4.29 -3.02 18.05
C LEU A 4 3.89 -3.03 16.58
N PHE A 5 3.54 -1.86 16.05
CA PHE A 5 3.15 -1.68 14.65
C PHE A 5 4.12 -0.70 14.00
N LEU A 6 4.95 -1.19 13.08
CA LEU A 6 5.98 -0.43 12.35
C LEU A 6 5.45 -0.09 10.96
N ILE A 7 5.09 1.17 10.73
CA ILE A 7 4.50 1.62 9.46
C ILE A 7 5.20 2.85 8.89
N ARG A 8 5.20 2.96 7.57
CA ARG A 8 5.87 3.96 6.74
C ARG A 8 4.96 4.60 5.70
N SER A 9 3.84 3.96 5.38
CA SER A 9 2.94 4.36 4.30
C SER A 9 1.48 4.33 4.77
N PRO A 10 0.60 5.09 4.08
CA PRO A 10 -0.82 5.05 4.41
C PRO A 10 -1.50 3.70 4.28
N LEU A 11 -1.15 2.94 3.24
CA LEU A 11 -1.68 1.60 3.05
C LEU A 11 -1.27 0.68 4.21
N GLN A 12 -0.01 0.74 4.65
CA GLN A 12 0.46 -0.04 5.80
C GLN A 12 -0.32 0.29 7.08
N LEU A 13 -0.74 1.54 7.32
CA LEU A 13 -1.57 1.88 8.49
C LEU A 13 -2.99 1.34 8.36
N ILE A 14 -3.59 1.39 7.16
CA ILE A 14 -4.90 0.76 6.92
C ILE A 14 -4.82 -0.73 7.27
N ASN A 15 -3.79 -1.42 6.78
CA ASN A 15 -3.57 -2.84 7.10
C ASN A 15 -3.24 -3.08 8.59
N ALA A 16 -2.55 -2.15 9.25
CA ALA A 16 -2.28 -2.22 10.69
C ALA A 16 -3.56 -2.09 11.53
N ILE A 17 -4.50 -1.24 11.12
CA ILE A 17 -5.81 -1.11 11.76
C ILE A 17 -6.60 -2.42 11.63
N GLU A 18 -6.64 -3.00 10.42
CA GLU A 18 -7.26 -4.33 10.22
C GLU A 18 -6.62 -5.41 11.09
N ALA A 19 -5.29 -5.43 11.16
CA ALA A 19 -4.56 -6.39 12.00
C ALA A 19 -4.90 -6.20 13.50
N GLN A 20 -4.92 -4.97 14.00
CA GLN A 20 -5.30 -4.70 15.40
C GLN A 20 -6.68 -5.27 15.72
N GLN A 21 -7.65 -5.08 14.82
CA GLN A 21 -9.02 -5.53 15.01
C GLN A 21 -9.16 -7.05 14.87
N TYR A 22 -8.51 -7.64 13.87
CA TYR A 22 -8.50 -9.09 13.64
C TYR A 22 -7.88 -9.85 14.81
N PHE A 23 -6.68 -9.45 15.24
CA PHE A 23 -5.95 -10.09 16.34
C PHE A 23 -6.45 -9.65 17.73
N LYS A 24 -7.43 -8.75 17.79
CA LYS A 24 -8.04 -8.19 19.01
C LYS A 24 -6.98 -7.71 20.01
N THR A 25 -5.98 -7.00 19.51
CA THR A 25 -4.81 -6.62 20.30
C THR A 25 -5.10 -5.45 21.24
N LYS A 26 -4.44 -5.46 22.41
CA LYS A 26 -4.44 -4.38 23.41
C LYS A 26 -3.00 -3.98 23.72
N LYS A 27 -2.74 -2.79 24.29
CA LYS A 27 -1.38 -2.29 24.57
C LYS A 27 -0.58 -2.14 23.27
N ASN A 28 -1.18 -1.47 22.29
CA ASN A 28 -0.72 -1.26 20.93
C ASN A 28 0.14 0.01 20.85
N ILE A 29 1.41 -0.18 20.51
CA ILE A 29 2.35 0.89 20.23
C ILE A 29 2.44 1.04 18.70
N LEU A 30 2.03 2.18 18.19
CA LEU A 30 2.20 2.57 16.80
C LEU A 30 3.52 3.32 16.63
N CYS A 31 4.40 2.86 15.76
CA CYS A 31 5.66 3.51 15.45
C CYS A 31 5.69 3.91 13.97
N ILE A 32 5.36 5.18 13.71
CA ILE A 32 5.35 5.77 12.37
C ILE A 32 6.77 6.17 12.00
N ILE A 33 7.32 5.57 10.95
CA ILE A 33 8.65 5.87 10.45
C ILE A 33 8.51 6.72 9.19
N HIS A 34 8.62 8.04 9.36
CA HIS A 34 8.43 9.00 8.30
C HIS A 34 9.46 8.82 7.18
N ASN A 35 8.99 9.05 5.95
CA ASN A 35 9.82 9.31 4.79
C ASN A 35 9.80 10.81 4.47
N THR A 36 10.53 11.22 3.44
CA THR A 36 10.66 12.64 3.06
C THR A 36 9.41 13.22 2.40
N SER A 37 8.39 12.40 2.10
CA SER A 37 7.19 12.86 1.41
C SER A 37 6.20 13.50 2.37
N VAL A 38 5.97 14.80 2.17
CA VAL A 38 4.95 15.59 2.88
C VAL A 38 3.56 15.06 2.60
N ILE A 39 3.29 14.64 1.36
CA ILE A 39 2.00 14.07 0.94
C ILE A 39 1.71 12.77 1.69
N ASN A 40 2.70 11.87 1.80
CA ASN A 40 2.55 10.66 2.62
C ASN A 40 2.18 11.00 4.05
N SER A 41 2.89 11.93 4.68
CA SER A 41 2.63 12.34 6.07
C SER A 41 1.24 12.98 6.22
N SER A 42 0.79 13.76 5.23
CA SER A 42 -0.56 14.34 5.21
C SER A 42 -1.64 13.27 5.14
N HIS A 43 -1.51 12.31 4.22
CA HIS A 43 -2.41 11.18 4.12
C HIS A 43 -2.41 10.36 5.41
N MET A 44 -1.26 10.22 6.07
CA MET A 44 -1.19 9.49 7.33
C MET A 44 -2.02 10.09 8.45
N ARG A 45 -1.99 11.42 8.58
CA ARG A 45 -2.82 12.13 9.55
C ARG A 45 -4.32 11.98 9.30
N LYS A 46 -4.74 11.65 8.07
CA LYS A 46 -6.15 11.38 7.74
C LYS A 46 -6.59 9.96 8.10
N VAL A 47 -5.67 9.00 8.07
CA VAL A 47 -5.96 7.59 8.43
C VAL A 47 -5.81 7.34 9.94
N LEU A 48 -4.89 8.04 10.61
CA LEU A 48 -4.59 7.85 12.03
C LEU A 48 -5.82 7.91 12.96
N PRO A 49 -6.79 8.84 12.78
CA PRO A 49 -7.97 8.92 13.65
C PRO A 49 -8.99 7.80 13.45
N LEU A 50 -8.83 6.93 12.44
CA LEU A 50 -9.77 5.84 12.16
C LEU A 50 -9.68 4.71 13.19
N ASN A 51 -8.71 4.75 14.10
CA ASN A 51 -8.55 3.76 15.16
C ASN A 51 -7.75 4.30 16.34
N ASN A 52 -7.94 3.70 17.52
CA ASN A 52 -7.24 4.09 18.75
C ASN A 52 -5.93 3.31 18.94
N TRP A 53 -4.90 4.02 19.41
CA TRP A 53 -3.57 3.49 19.71
C TRP A 53 -3.17 3.89 21.14
N ASP A 54 -2.56 2.97 21.91
CA ASP A 54 -2.19 3.24 23.30
C ASP A 54 -0.94 4.14 23.41
N GLU A 55 -0.01 4.04 22.45
CA GLU A 55 1.17 4.90 22.33
C GLU A 55 1.44 5.14 20.84
N ILE A 56 1.67 6.39 20.43
CA ILE A 56 2.10 6.74 19.08
C ILE A 56 3.49 7.34 19.16
N ILE A 57 4.42 6.78 18.39
CA ILE A 57 5.83 7.18 18.33
C ILE A 57 6.15 7.55 16.89
N GLU A 58 6.61 8.78 16.67
CA GLU A 58 7.03 9.25 15.34
C GLU A 58 8.56 9.24 15.23
N LEU A 59 9.08 8.57 14.21
CA LEU A 59 10.50 8.53 13.88
C LEU A 59 10.78 9.30 12.61
N ASN A 60 11.82 10.14 12.66
CA ASN A 60 12.35 10.92 11.54
C ASN A 60 11.36 11.93 10.90
N PRO A 61 10.53 12.65 11.68
CA PRO A 61 9.48 13.52 11.13
C PRO A 61 10.01 14.65 10.21
N HIS A 62 11.25 15.11 10.42
CA HIS A 62 11.85 16.22 9.65
C HIS A 62 13.27 15.95 9.14
N ASN A 63 13.61 14.71 8.77
CA ASN A 63 14.93 14.39 8.17
C ASN A 63 16.12 14.86 9.06
N HIS A 64 16.04 14.61 10.37
CA HIS A 64 17.06 15.07 11.30
C HIS A 64 18.43 14.39 11.08
N LYS A 65 19.51 15.17 11.22
CA LYS A 65 20.92 14.73 11.19
C LYS A 65 21.22 13.56 12.17
N ASN A 66 20.38 13.34 13.19
CA ASN A 66 20.55 12.31 14.21
C ASN A 66 19.53 11.15 14.13
N SER A 67 18.83 10.98 13.00
CA SER A 67 17.82 9.92 12.78
C SER A 67 18.26 8.53 13.27
N PHE A 68 19.49 8.13 12.95
CA PHE A 68 20.03 6.83 13.35
C PHE A 68 20.16 6.65 14.87
N LEU A 69 20.72 7.62 15.59
CA LEU A 69 20.88 7.52 17.05
C LEU A 69 19.53 7.54 17.76
N ASN A 70 18.56 8.30 17.24
CA ASN A 70 17.19 8.29 17.75
C ASN A 70 16.54 6.90 17.58
N ASN A 71 16.75 6.24 16.43
CA ASN A 71 16.31 4.87 16.22
C ASN A 71 16.94 3.91 17.25
N VAL A 72 18.27 4.01 17.46
CA VAL A 72 18.99 3.17 18.45
C VAL A 72 18.43 3.37 19.86
N LYS A 73 18.26 4.62 20.28
CA LYS A 73 17.70 4.96 21.61
C LYS A 73 16.30 4.38 21.77
N LEU A 74 15.45 4.49 20.75
CA LEU A 74 14.11 3.94 20.80
C LEU A 74 14.12 2.41 20.87
N ILE A 75 14.91 1.72 20.04
CA ILE A 75 15.03 0.26 20.08
C ILE A 75 15.45 -0.19 21.48
N LYS A 76 16.48 0.45 22.07
CA LYS A 76 16.93 0.15 23.45
C LYS A 76 15.85 0.42 24.50
N LYS A 77 15.04 1.48 24.35
CA LYS A 77 13.87 1.72 25.22
C LYS A 77 12.86 0.57 25.10
N LEU A 78 12.56 0.12 23.89
CA LEU A 78 11.59 -0.94 23.63
C LEU A 78 12.08 -2.34 23.99
N GLN A 79 13.40 -2.59 24.03
CA GLN A 79 13.98 -3.86 24.50
C GLN A 79 13.59 -4.22 25.95
N LYS A 80 13.17 -3.22 26.75
CA LYS A 80 12.64 -3.43 28.10
C LYS A 80 11.23 -4.03 28.13
N LYS A 81 10.55 -4.13 26.98
CA LYS A 81 9.20 -4.68 26.83
C LYS A 81 9.25 -6.06 26.18
N HIS A 82 8.24 -6.88 26.45
CA HIS A 82 8.00 -8.13 25.73
C HIS A 82 6.78 -7.98 24.81
N PHE A 83 6.97 -8.24 23.52
CA PHE A 83 5.93 -8.10 22.50
C PHE A 83 5.25 -9.43 22.20
N LYS A 84 3.91 -9.43 22.12
CA LYS A 84 3.19 -10.58 21.58
C LYS A 84 3.35 -10.61 20.08
N TYR A 85 3.03 -9.48 19.43
CA TYR A 85 3.17 -9.31 17.99
C TYR A 85 4.04 -8.10 17.66
N ILE A 86 4.88 -8.26 16.64
CA ILE A 86 5.42 -7.14 15.88
C ILE A 86 4.80 -7.19 14.49
N PHE A 87 4.01 -6.18 14.14
CA PHE A 87 3.51 -5.96 12.79
C PHE A 87 4.44 -4.98 12.08
N THR A 88 4.81 -5.27 10.83
CA THR A 88 5.69 -4.39 10.05
C THR A 88 5.21 -4.31 8.61
N GLY A 89 5.26 -3.15 7.98
CA GLY A 89 4.90 -3.01 6.56
C GLY A 89 6.05 -3.28 5.58
N ASP A 90 7.28 -3.41 6.07
CA ASP A 90 8.46 -3.71 5.27
C ASP A 90 9.56 -4.39 6.11
N ILE A 91 10.63 -4.80 5.43
CA ILE A 91 11.81 -5.45 6.03
C ILE A 91 13.10 -4.66 5.80
N GLY A 92 13.00 -3.34 5.67
CA GLY A 92 14.12 -2.42 5.49
C GLY A 92 15.09 -2.42 6.67
N ASN A 93 16.15 -1.60 6.59
CA ASN A 93 17.23 -1.60 7.57
C ASN A 93 16.77 -1.31 9.01
N ILE A 94 15.88 -0.35 9.18
CA ILE A 94 15.37 0.03 10.51
C ILE A 94 14.36 -1.00 11.03
N ASN A 95 13.43 -1.45 10.19
CA ASN A 95 12.44 -2.47 10.54
C ASN A 95 13.16 -3.78 10.94
N THR A 96 14.17 -4.19 10.17
CA THR A 96 15.04 -5.32 10.51
C THR A 96 15.70 -5.15 11.89
N ALA A 97 16.21 -3.96 12.21
CA ALA A 97 16.81 -3.69 13.52
C ALA A 97 15.78 -3.83 14.65
N PHE A 98 14.57 -3.30 14.48
CA PHE A 98 13.47 -3.50 15.43
C PHE A 98 13.11 -4.98 15.60
N ILE A 99 12.81 -5.66 14.49
CA ILE A 99 12.36 -7.06 14.49
C ILE A 99 13.40 -7.93 15.19
N SER A 100 14.66 -7.86 14.76
CA SER A 100 15.70 -8.77 15.25
C SER A 100 16.25 -8.42 16.65
N SER A 101 16.07 -7.18 17.13
CA SER A 101 16.57 -6.76 18.44
C SER A 101 15.55 -6.85 19.58
N LEU A 102 14.27 -6.99 19.27
CA LEU A 102 13.19 -6.99 20.26
C LEU A 102 12.73 -8.41 20.59
N ARG A 103 12.47 -8.65 21.89
CA ARG A 103 11.87 -9.91 22.37
C ARG A 103 10.40 -9.95 21.96
N LYS A 104 10.02 -10.99 21.22
CA LYS A 104 8.68 -11.14 20.64
C LYS A 104 8.30 -12.61 20.49
N ASN A 105 6.99 -12.89 20.46
CA ASN A 105 6.50 -14.23 20.10
C ASN A 105 6.40 -14.41 18.59
N GLU A 106 5.75 -13.46 17.89
CA GLU A 106 5.51 -13.56 16.46
C GLU A 106 5.71 -12.22 15.74
N THR A 107 6.08 -12.30 14.47
CA THR A 107 6.19 -11.14 13.56
C THR A 107 5.28 -11.34 12.37
N TYR A 108 4.54 -10.31 11.99
CA TYR A 108 3.64 -10.31 10.83
C TYR A 108 4.03 -9.18 9.87
N LEU A 109 4.26 -9.52 8.59
CA LEU A 109 4.38 -8.56 7.52
C LEU A 109 2.97 -8.14 7.05
N LEU A 110 2.72 -6.83 7.03
CA LEU A 110 1.51 -6.18 6.55
C LEU A 110 1.67 -5.79 5.08
N ASP A 111 0.56 -5.66 4.35
CA ASP A 111 0.64 -5.27 2.95
C ASP A 111 1.13 -3.84 2.72
N ASP A 112 1.99 -3.69 1.70
CA ASP A 112 2.43 -2.41 1.12
C ASP A 112 2.27 -2.45 -0.40
N GLY A 113 1.07 -2.84 -0.84
CA GLY A 113 0.75 -3.06 -2.25
C GLY A 113 1.48 -4.29 -2.81
N THR A 114 1.79 -4.26 -4.10
CA THR A 114 2.44 -5.40 -4.78
C THR A 114 3.86 -5.70 -4.29
N LEU A 115 4.49 -4.79 -3.52
CA LEU A 115 5.78 -5.03 -2.87
C LEU A 115 5.72 -6.18 -1.85
N THR A 116 4.54 -6.53 -1.31
CA THR A 116 4.38 -7.70 -0.46
C THR A 116 4.75 -9.00 -1.21
N LEU A 117 4.31 -9.13 -2.46
CA LEU A 117 4.59 -10.30 -3.29
C LEU A 117 6.10 -10.46 -3.53
N VAL A 118 6.78 -9.34 -3.76
CA VAL A 118 8.25 -9.30 -3.92
C VAL A 118 8.94 -9.67 -2.60
N SER A 119 8.50 -9.10 -1.49
CA SER A 119 9.05 -9.38 -0.16
C SER A 119 8.89 -10.85 0.24
N HIS A 120 7.74 -11.45 -0.10
CA HIS A 120 7.49 -12.88 0.08
C HIS A 120 8.48 -13.74 -0.70
N LYS A 121 8.73 -13.44 -1.98
CA LYS A 121 9.74 -14.14 -2.79
C LYS A 121 11.16 -14.01 -2.21
N ILE A 122 11.55 -12.79 -1.79
CA ILE A 122 12.90 -12.51 -1.27
C ILE A 122 13.15 -13.22 0.07
N LEU A 123 12.19 -13.16 1.00
CA LEU A 123 12.35 -13.75 2.33
C LEU A 123 12.37 -15.27 2.31
N ASN A 124 11.70 -15.88 1.34
CA ASN A 124 11.55 -17.33 1.23
C ASN A 124 12.58 -18.00 0.32
N HIS A 125 13.42 -17.23 -0.37
CA HIS A 125 14.55 -17.79 -1.10
C HIS A 125 15.85 -17.60 -0.29
N PRO A 126 16.47 -18.66 0.28
CA PRO A 126 17.60 -18.55 1.21
C PRO A 126 18.75 -17.67 0.70
N TYR A 127 19.05 -17.77 -0.61
CA TYR A 127 20.05 -16.95 -1.28
C TYR A 127 19.68 -15.45 -1.35
N GLU A 128 18.41 -15.14 -1.61
CA GLU A 128 17.93 -13.74 -1.65
C GLU A 128 17.84 -13.15 -0.24
N LYS A 129 17.41 -13.95 0.74
CA LYS A 129 17.44 -13.61 2.16
C LYS A 129 18.87 -13.29 2.62
N GLU A 130 19.86 -14.03 2.15
CA GLU A 130 21.27 -13.79 2.47
C GLU A 130 21.81 -12.50 1.84
N LYS A 131 21.52 -12.23 0.56
CA LYS A 131 21.88 -10.97 -0.11
C LYS A 131 21.26 -9.76 0.57
N TRP A 132 19.97 -9.84 0.93
CA TRP A 132 19.26 -8.77 1.65
C TRP A 132 19.93 -8.43 2.99
N ASN A 133 20.45 -9.44 3.69
CA ASN A 133 21.11 -9.27 4.99
C ASN A 133 22.49 -8.58 4.91
N LYS A 134 23.10 -8.44 3.73
CA LYS A 134 24.48 -7.92 3.55
C LYS A 134 24.59 -6.39 3.43
N THR A 135 23.52 -5.61 3.64
CA THR A 135 23.61 -4.14 3.48
C THR A 135 24.48 -3.48 4.58
N LEU A 136 25.56 -2.79 4.18
CA LEU A 136 26.48 -2.06 5.09
C LEU A 136 25.77 -1.10 6.06
N LYS A 137 24.68 -0.45 5.61
CA LYS A 137 23.86 0.46 6.44
C LYS A 137 23.17 -0.22 7.64
N ARG A 138 23.12 -1.56 7.70
CA ARG A 138 22.62 -2.33 8.85
C ARG A 138 23.69 -2.56 9.90
N ASN A 139 24.92 -2.81 9.48
CA ASN A 139 26.01 -3.15 10.38
C ASN A 139 26.30 -2.05 11.42
N ARG A 140 26.01 -0.78 11.11
CA ARG A 140 26.13 0.31 12.09
C ARG A 140 25.28 0.11 13.35
N TYR A 141 24.14 -0.58 13.28
CA TYR A 141 23.33 -0.87 14.48
C TYR A 141 24.02 -1.89 15.40
N LYS A 142 24.81 -2.82 14.85
CA LYS A 142 25.59 -3.81 15.63
C LYS A 142 26.60 -3.14 16.55
N VAL A 143 27.20 -2.03 16.11
CA VAL A 143 28.12 -1.21 16.93
C VAL A 143 27.46 -0.73 18.23
N PHE A 144 26.12 -0.58 18.24
CA PHE A 144 25.37 -0.16 19.42
C PHE A 144 24.77 -1.34 20.20
N GLY A 145 25.18 -2.58 19.91
CA GLY A 145 24.69 -3.80 20.56
C GLY A 145 23.31 -4.25 20.09
N LEU A 146 22.88 -3.83 18.90
CA LEU A 146 21.60 -4.23 18.31
C LEU A 146 21.79 -5.34 17.27
N ASN A 147 20.85 -6.29 17.23
CA ASN A 147 20.80 -7.28 16.17
C ASN A 147 20.18 -6.66 14.90
N CYS A 148 20.60 -7.16 13.74
CA CYS A 148 20.16 -6.67 12.43
C CYS A 148 20.11 -7.80 11.38
N ASN A 149 19.94 -9.03 11.82
CA ASN A 149 19.91 -10.20 10.95
C ASN A 149 18.55 -10.90 11.05
N LEU A 150 17.86 -11.04 9.91
CA LEU A 150 16.57 -11.75 9.83
C LEU A 150 16.73 -13.26 9.58
N LYS A 151 17.95 -13.80 9.49
CA LYS A 151 18.20 -15.21 9.15
C LYS A 151 17.37 -16.17 10.02
N ASN A 152 17.36 -15.94 11.33
CA ASN A 152 16.68 -16.78 12.32
C ASN A 152 15.28 -16.25 12.71
N GLU A 153 14.78 -15.24 11.99
CA GLU A 153 13.46 -14.68 12.22
C GLU A 153 12.43 -15.41 11.35
N ALA A 154 11.39 -15.95 11.99
CA ALA A 154 10.18 -16.42 11.31
C ALA A 154 9.25 -15.22 11.09
N ILE A 155 8.87 -14.98 9.83
CA ILE A 155 8.01 -13.86 9.45
C ILE A 155 6.72 -14.45 8.90
N ASN A 156 5.63 -14.19 9.62
CA ASN A 156 4.27 -14.52 9.19
C ASN A 156 3.72 -13.39 8.30
N TYR A 157 2.58 -13.62 7.66
CA TYR A 157 1.96 -12.66 6.76
C TYR A 157 0.53 -12.36 7.20
N PHE A 158 0.17 -11.07 7.25
CA PHE A 158 -1.21 -10.62 7.31
C PHE A 158 -1.51 -9.85 6.03
N THR A 159 -2.08 -10.56 5.05
CA THR A 159 -2.07 -10.13 3.64
C THR A 159 -3.38 -10.41 2.93
N LEU A 160 -3.76 -9.54 2.01
CA LEU A 160 -4.88 -9.71 1.09
C LEU A 160 -4.53 -10.65 -0.07
N PHE A 161 -3.25 -10.88 -0.33
CA PHE A 161 -2.78 -11.66 -1.46
C PHE A 161 -2.84 -13.17 -1.18
N GLU A 162 -3.15 -13.94 -2.21
CA GLU A 162 -3.10 -15.40 -2.14
C GLU A 162 -1.66 -15.89 -2.37
N ILE A 163 -0.90 -15.95 -1.29
CA ILE A 163 0.46 -16.49 -1.28
C ILE A 163 0.48 -17.89 -0.67
N GLN A 164 1.44 -18.72 -1.12
CA GLN A 164 1.67 -20.06 -0.56
C GLN A 164 2.75 -19.98 0.52
N ALA A 165 2.53 -20.65 1.65
CA ALA A 165 3.54 -20.72 2.70
C ALA A 165 4.72 -21.58 2.22
N HIS A 166 5.95 -21.08 2.34
CA HIS A 166 7.16 -21.83 1.95
C HIS A 166 7.80 -22.60 3.11
N SER A 167 7.31 -22.45 4.35
CA SER A 167 7.81 -23.16 5.54
C SER A 167 6.76 -23.14 6.67
N ASN A 168 7.17 -23.04 7.94
CA ASN A 168 6.29 -22.92 9.11
C ASN A 168 5.65 -21.51 9.26
N GLU A 169 5.57 -20.74 8.18
CA GLU A 169 4.99 -19.39 8.17
C GLU A 169 3.48 -19.47 8.29
N LYS A 170 2.91 -18.59 9.11
CA LYS A 170 1.46 -18.41 9.19
C LYS A 170 1.04 -17.36 8.18
N ILE A 171 0.08 -17.70 7.33
CA ILE A 171 -0.57 -16.75 6.42
C ILE A 171 -1.96 -16.49 6.94
N VAL A 172 -2.21 -15.25 7.34
CA VAL A 172 -3.50 -14.78 7.81
C VAL A 172 -4.08 -13.87 6.74
N LYS A 173 -5.24 -14.23 6.19
CA LYS A 173 -5.88 -13.42 5.15
C LYS A 173 -6.44 -12.12 5.74
N ASN A 174 -6.04 -11.00 5.15
CA ASN A 174 -6.65 -9.70 5.40
C ASN A 174 -7.89 -9.54 4.50
N GLU A 175 -9.07 -9.67 5.11
CA GLU A 175 -10.36 -9.57 4.43
C GLU A 175 -10.96 -8.16 4.47
N PHE A 176 -10.25 -7.17 5.03
CA PHE A 176 -10.75 -5.82 5.30
C PHE A 176 -12.08 -5.79 6.07
N THR A 177 -12.26 -6.75 6.99
CA THR A 177 -13.52 -6.97 7.69
C THR A 177 -13.91 -5.78 8.55
N PHE A 178 -12.95 -5.13 9.21
CA PHE A 178 -13.23 -3.98 10.06
C PHE A 178 -13.70 -2.78 9.24
N PHE A 179 -13.01 -2.43 8.16
CA PHE A 179 -13.38 -1.31 7.30
C PHE A 179 -14.73 -1.54 6.62
N LYS A 180 -14.99 -2.75 6.12
CA LYS A 180 -16.31 -3.10 5.54
C LYS A 180 -17.44 -2.88 6.53
N LYS A 181 -17.33 -3.43 7.74
CA LYS A 181 -18.36 -3.30 8.77
C LYS A 181 -18.55 -1.85 9.23
N THR A 182 -17.46 -1.11 9.35
CA THR A 182 -17.48 0.27 9.86
C THR A 182 -18.06 1.24 8.83
N PHE A 183 -17.73 1.08 7.55
CA PHE A 183 -18.01 2.11 6.54
C PHE A 183 -19.06 1.71 5.51
N LEU A 184 -19.22 0.42 5.19
CA LEU A 184 -20.04 -0.01 4.04
C LEU A 184 -21.44 -0.50 4.41
N THR A 185 -21.76 -0.56 5.71
CA THR A 185 -23.06 -1.04 6.19
C THR A 185 -24.19 -0.11 5.71
N ALA A 186 -25.19 -0.69 5.04
CA ALA A 186 -26.40 0.00 4.57
C ALA A 186 -26.17 1.20 3.63
N LEU A 187 -25.03 1.23 2.91
CA LEU A 187 -24.81 2.25 1.89
C LEU A 187 -25.64 1.99 0.62
N LYS A 188 -26.14 3.06 0.00
CA LYS A 188 -26.74 2.99 -1.34
C LYS A 188 -25.66 2.72 -2.39
N LYS A 189 -25.96 1.84 -3.35
CA LYS A 189 -25.10 1.53 -4.49
C LYS A 189 -25.06 2.70 -5.47
N ASP A 190 -23.86 3.11 -5.86
CA ASP A 190 -23.61 4.10 -6.91
C ASP A 190 -23.40 3.38 -8.24
N LEU A 191 -24.46 3.34 -9.06
CA LEU A 191 -24.49 2.63 -10.34
C LEU A 191 -24.09 3.50 -11.54
N ASN A 192 -24.04 4.83 -11.35
CA ASN A 192 -23.88 5.79 -12.44
C ASN A 192 -22.47 6.37 -12.51
N THR A 193 -21.66 6.18 -11.46
CA THR A 193 -20.31 6.73 -11.38
C THR A 193 -19.24 5.67 -11.55
N VAL A 194 -18.23 5.98 -12.36
CA VAL A 194 -16.96 5.23 -12.40
C VAL A 194 -15.91 6.00 -11.63
N TYR A 195 -15.31 5.34 -10.64
CA TYR A 195 -14.22 5.90 -9.86
C TYR A 195 -12.89 5.50 -10.50
N PHE A 196 -12.35 6.38 -11.34
CA PHE A 196 -11.11 6.10 -12.06
C PHE A 196 -9.90 6.61 -11.28
N ILE A 197 -8.93 5.74 -11.03
CA ILE A 197 -7.75 6.01 -10.21
C ILE A 197 -6.56 6.23 -11.14
N GLY A 198 -6.05 7.44 -11.14
CA GLY A 198 -4.88 7.86 -11.90
C GLY A 198 -3.59 7.21 -11.42
N GLN A 199 -2.55 7.32 -12.26
CA GLN A 199 -1.22 6.78 -12.02
C GLN A 199 -0.15 7.78 -12.44
N ASN A 200 1.04 7.64 -11.88
CA ASN A 200 2.15 8.56 -12.15
C ASN A 200 2.80 8.35 -13.54
N LEU A 201 2.04 7.97 -14.57
CA LEU A 201 2.58 7.46 -15.83
C LEU A 201 3.36 8.50 -16.62
N LEU A 202 2.93 9.76 -16.59
CA LEU A 202 3.63 10.85 -17.29
C LEU A 202 4.91 11.26 -16.56
N VAL A 203 4.84 11.43 -15.23
CA VAL A 203 5.97 11.90 -14.41
C VAL A 203 7.09 10.86 -14.37
N GLU A 204 6.75 9.57 -14.33
CA GLU A 204 7.72 8.47 -14.39
C GLU A 204 8.15 8.14 -15.83
N ASN A 205 7.71 8.92 -16.83
CA ASN A 205 8.01 8.70 -18.25
C ASN A 205 7.72 7.25 -18.69
N ILE A 206 6.58 6.70 -18.28
CA ILE A 206 6.12 5.35 -18.62
C ILE A 206 5.42 5.34 -19.97
N VAL A 207 4.65 6.38 -20.29
CA VAL A 207 3.99 6.58 -21.60
C VAL A 207 4.15 8.02 -22.05
N SER A 208 4.03 8.25 -23.37
CA SER A 208 3.97 9.62 -23.89
C SER A 208 2.67 10.32 -23.49
N GLU A 209 2.69 11.65 -23.41
CA GLU A 209 1.50 12.47 -23.14
C GLU A 209 0.38 12.21 -24.15
N LYS A 210 0.74 12.12 -25.45
CA LYS A 210 -0.20 11.78 -26.53
C LYS A 210 -0.86 10.42 -26.32
N THR A 211 -0.08 9.40 -25.92
CA THR A 211 -0.59 8.07 -25.61
C THR A 211 -1.52 8.10 -24.41
N TYR A 212 -1.12 8.77 -23.34
CA TYR A 212 -1.89 8.87 -22.11
C TYR A 212 -3.28 9.48 -22.33
N PHE A 213 -3.33 10.64 -22.99
CA PHE A 213 -4.61 11.28 -23.29
C PHE A 213 -5.44 10.51 -24.33
N TRP A 214 -4.81 9.76 -25.24
CA TRP A 214 -5.53 8.84 -26.10
C TRP A 214 -6.25 7.75 -25.28
N TYR A 215 -5.58 7.17 -24.29
CA TYR A 215 -6.20 6.21 -23.38
C TYR A 215 -7.37 6.83 -22.61
N LEU A 216 -7.17 7.98 -21.96
CA LEU A 216 -8.22 8.64 -21.20
C LEU A 216 -9.45 8.96 -22.07
N LYS A 217 -9.26 9.44 -23.31
CA LYS A 217 -10.37 9.67 -24.26
C LYS A 217 -11.14 8.39 -24.59
N ASN A 218 -10.44 7.28 -24.80
CA ASN A 218 -11.11 6.01 -25.11
C ASN A 218 -11.79 5.39 -23.88
N ILE A 219 -11.26 5.64 -22.67
CA ILE A 219 -11.92 5.26 -21.42
C ILE A 219 -13.22 6.06 -21.22
N ILE A 220 -13.21 7.36 -21.50
CA ILE A 220 -14.42 8.20 -21.50
C ILE A 220 -15.47 7.63 -22.47
N LYS A 221 -15.04 7.25 -23.68
CA LYS A 221 -15.93 6.62 -24.67
C LYS A 221 -16.44 5.25 -24.22
N TYR A 222 -15.60 4.45 -23.57
CA TYR A 222 -15.97 3.12 -23.05
C TYR A 222 -17.08 3.23 -21.99
N TYR A 223 -17.00 4.22 -21.11
CA TYR A 223 -18.03 4.51 -20.11
C TYR A 223 -18.97 5.65 -20.50
N LYS A 224 -19.34 5.75 -21.79
CA LYS A 224 -20.17 6.86 -22.32
C LYS A 224 -21.49 7.13 -21.55
N ASP A 225 -22.05 6.10 -20.92
CA ASP A 225 -23.33 6.17 -20.19
C ASP A 225 -23.15 6.38 -18.67
N LYS A 226 -21.93 6.75 -18.23
CA LYS A 226 -21.57 6.97 -16.83
C LYS A 226 -20.77 8.26 -16.66
N THR A 227 -20.85 8.83 -15.46
CA THR A 227 -19.94 9.90 -15.06
C THR A 227 -18.64 9.30 -14.52
N ILE A 228 -17.50 9.75 -15.03
CA ILE A 228 -16.19 9.36 -14.52
C ILE A 228 -15.72 10.40 -13.51
N ILE A 229 -15.47 9.98 -12.27
CA ILE A 229 -14.70 10.77 -11.31
C ILE A 229 -13.26 10.27 -11.37
N TYR A 230 -12.41 11.08 -11.99
CA TYR A 230 -10.98 10.84 -12.12
C TYR A 230 -10.24 11.34 -10.87
N TYR A 231 -9.55 10.45 -10.19
CA TYR A 231 -8.67 10.72 -9.06
C TYR A 231 -7.21 10.66 -9.50
N PRO A 232 -6.56 11.79 -9.83
CA PRO A 232 -5.16 11.78 -10.23
C PRO A 232 -4.29 11.13 -9.17
N HIS A 233 -3.21 10.48 -9.60
CA HIS A 233 -2.23 10.00 -8.65
C HIS A 233 -1.65 11.18 -7.85
N ARG A 234 -1.30 10.96 -6.61
CA ARG A 234 -0.83 12.02 -5.70
C ARG A 234 0.45 12.77 -6.15
N PHE A 235 1.18 12.22 -7.11
CA PHE A 235 2.37 12.85 -7.72
C PHE A 235 2.11 13.34 -9.16
N GLU A 236 0.93 13.06 -9.70
CA GLU A 236 0.51 13.49 -11.02
C GLU A 236 0.22 14.99 -11.01
N LYS A 237 0.78 15.69 -12.01
CA LYS A 237 0.56 17.12 -12.18
C LYS A 237 -0.55 17.31 -13.20
N ILE A 238 -1.64 17.92 -12.77
CA ILE A 238 -2.71 18.37 -13.66
C ILE A 238 -2.28 19.69 -14.28
N THR A 239 -2.08 19.67 -15.60
CA THR A 239 -1.66 20.80 -16.45
C THR A 239 -2.79 21.19 -17.40
N ASP A 240 -2.61 22.28 -18.14
CA ASP A 240 -3.59 22.76 -19.13
C ASP A 240 -3.90 21.72 -20.22
N SER A 241 -3.01 20.75 -20.46
CA SER A 241 -3.24 19.64 -21.37
C SER A 241 -4.46 18.79 -21.03
N TYR A 242 -4.91 18.77 -19.76
CA TYR A 242 -6.10 18.01 -19.34
C TYR A 242 -7.40 18.60 -19.87
N SER A 243 -7.40 19.86 -20.32
CA SER A 243 -8.58 20.48 -20.97
C SER A 243 -9.11 19.67 -22.15
N VAL A 244 -8.26 18.88 -22.83
CA VAL A 244 -8.65 18.06 -23.98
C VAL A 244 -9.55 16.86 -23.63
N ILE A 245 -9.69 16.54 -22.35
CA ILE A 245 -10.54 15.46 -21.82
C ILE A 245 -11.60 15.97 -20.85
N GLU A 246 -11.62 17.26 -20.55
CA GLU A 246 -12.66 17.86 -19.73
C GLU A 246 -14.01 17.77 -20.45
N SER A 247 -15.00 17.24 -19.75
CA SER A 247 -16.37 17.12 -20.23
C SER A 247 -17.30 17.00 -19.03
N GLU A 248 -18.60 17.19 -19.24
CA GLU A 248 -19.61 17.00 -18.18
C GLU A 248 -19.57 15.59 -17.56
N ASN A 249 -19.12 14.60 -18.35
CA ASN A 249 -19.01 13.20 -17.92
C ASN A 249 -17.61 12.82 -17.41
N PHE A 250 -16.64 13.75 -17.33
CA PHE A 250 -15.30 13.49 -16.80
C PHE A 250 -14.87 14.56 -15.81
N ILE A 251 -14.93 14.23 -14.52
CA ILE A 251 -14.69 15.14 -13.41
C ILE A 251 -13.35 14.81 -12.76
N ILE A 252 -12.41 15.75 -12.82
CA ILE A 252 -11.11 15.61 -12.15
C ILE A 252 -11.25 16.03 -10.68
N LYS A 253 -11.00 15.11 -9.74
CA LYS A 253 -11.02 15.37 -8.31
C LYS A 253 -9.72 14.94 -7.64
N LYS A 254 -9.02 15.88 -7.01
CA LYS A 254 -7.85 15.56 -6.19
C LYS A 254 -8.28 14.88 -4.89
N SER A 255 -7.71 13.71 -4.60
CA SER A 255 -7.91 13.06 -3.32
C SER A 255 -7.12 13.79 -2.21
N SER A 256 -7.71 13.92 -1.03
CA SER A 256 -7.04 14.49 0.15
C SER A 256 -6.42 13.43 1.08
N GLN A 257 -6.65 12.16 0.75
CA GLN A 257 -6.29 10.99 1.56
C GLN A 257 -6.01 9.77 0.65
N PRO A 258 -5.59 8.61 1.19
CA PRO A 258 -5.44 7.40 0.38
C PRO A 258 -6.76 7.04 -0.30
N ILE A 259 -6.68 6.49 -1.52
CA ILE A 259 -7.87 6.26 -2.33
C ILE A 259 -8.84 5.28 -1.68
N GLU A 260 -8.33 4.29 -0.94
CA GLU A 260 -9.15 3.37 -0.14
C GLU A 260 -10.01 4.15 0.86
N VAL A 261 -9.43 5.11 1.57
CA VAL A 261 -10.15 5.91 2.58
C VAL A 261 -11.06 6.94 1.92
N GLU A 262 -10.65 7.55 0.81
CA GLU A 262 -11.49 8.45 -0.01
C GLU A 262 -12.76 7.75 -0.50
N LEU A 263 -12.68 6.47 -0.88
CA LEU A 263 -13.84 5.69 -1.30
C LEU A 263 -14.63 5.12 -0.12
N LEU A 264 -13.97 4.63 0.94
CA LEU A 264 -14.65 4.13 2.16
C LEU A 264 -15.46 5.21 2.87
N THR A 265 -14.96 6.44 2.91
CA THR A 265 -15.64 7.57 3.57
C THR A 265 -16.67 8.25 2.68
N LYS A 266 -16.86 7.79 1.43
CA LYS A 266 -18.05 8.17 0.68
C LYS A 266 -19.28 7.57 1.32
N LYS A 267 -20.35 8.36 1.35
CA LYS A 267 -21.68 7.91 1.81
C LYS A 267 -22.43 7.08 0.76
N MET A 268 -21.71 6.47 -0.19
CA MET A 268 -22.24 5.64 -1.26
C MET A 268 -21.25 4.52 -1.56
N TYR A 269 -21.78 3.35 -1.93
CA TYR A 269 -21.00 2.18 -2.29
C TYR A 269 -20.63 2.24 -3.79
N PRO A 270 -19.34 2.36 -4.16
CA PRO A 270 -18.89 2.32 -5.54
C PRO A 270 -19.20 0.99 -6.22
N MET A 271 -19.90 0.99 -7.35
CA MET A 271 -20.11 -0.22 -8.15
C MET A 271 -19.15 -0.36 -9.33
N TYR A 272 -18.46 0.71 -9.71
CA TYR A 272 -17.47 0.71 -10.79
C TYR A 272 -16.21 1.43 -10.34
N ILE A 273 -15.09 0.71 -10.28
CA ILE A 273 -13.78 1.25 -9.96
C ILE A 273 -12.84 0.86 -11.10
N ALA A 274 -12.07 1.81 -11.59
CA ALA A 274 -11.18 1.58 -12.71
C ALA A 274 -9.80 2.19 -12.48
N SER A 275 -8.78 1.64 -13.12
CA SER A 275 -7.46 2.25 -13.25
C SER A 275 -6.76 1.67 -14.49
N PHE A 276 -5.51 2.06 -14.73
CA PHE A 276 -4.58 1.20 -15.45
C PHE A 276 -4.06 0.11 -14.48
N VAL A 277 -2.75 -0.16 -14.44
CA VAL A 277 -2.10 -1.06 -13.48
C VAL A 277 -1.86 -0.44 -12.10
N SER A 278 -2.84 -0.50 -11.18
CA SER A 278 -2.67 0.07 -9.82
C SER A 278 -2.75 -0.99 -8.73
N SER A 279 -1.82 -0.95 -7.78
CA SER A 279 -1.87 -1.80 -6.58
C SER A 279 -3.09 -1.53 -5.71
N ALA A 280 -3.66 -0.32 -5.78
CA ALA A 280 -4.91 0.03 -5.10
C ALA A 280 -6.10 -0.77 -5.65
N LEU A 281 -6.06 -1.28 -6.89
CA LEU A 281 -7.13 -2.15 -7.38
C LEU A 281 -7.24 -3.42 -6.54
N SER A 282 -6.12 -3.96 -6.02
CA SER A 282 -6.14 -5.17 -5.20
C SER A 282 -6.80 -4.93 -3.84
N SER A 283 -6.49 -3.82 -3.16
CA SER A 283 -7.14 -3.45 -1.89
C SER A 283 -8.61 -3.11 -2.12
N LEU A 284 -8.93 -2.32 -3.15
CA LEU A 284 -10.30 -1.91 -3.47
C LEU A 284 -11.19 -3.07 -3.91
N GLN A 285 -10.67 -4.02 -4.69
CA GLN A 285 -11.39 -5.24 -5.04
C GLN A 285 -11.71 -6.08 -3.79
N LYS A 286 -10.80 -6.09 -2.81
CA LYS A 286 -11.03 -6.80 -1.55
C LYS A 286 -12.04 -6.08 -0.67
N ILE A 287 -12.04 -4.75 -0.64
CA ILE A 287 -12.94 -3.90 0.15
C ILE A 287 -14.36 -3.88 -0.45
N PHE A 288 -14.48 -3.61 -1.75
CA PHE A 288 -15.73 -3.44 -2.48
C PHE A 288 -16.04 -4.67 -3.33
N GLN A 289 -16.39 -5.78 -2.68
CA GLN A 289 -16.53 -7.10 -3.34
C GLN A 289 -17.63 -7.16 -4.41
N ASP A 290 -18.68 -6.34 -4.27
CA ASP A 290 -19.76 -6.24 -5.27
C ASP A 290 -19.40 -5.34 -6.47
N ALA A 291 -18.28 -4.61 -6.43
CA ALA A 291 -17.92 -3.65 -7.47
C ALA A 291 -17.28 -4.35 -8.68
N SER A 292 -17.59 -3.87 -9.88
CA SER A 292 -16.80 -4.16 -11.07
C SER A 292 -15.48 -3.40 -10.97
N ILE A 293 -14.37 -4.13 -11.07
CA ILE A 293 -13.02 -3.56 -11.02
C ILE A 293 -12.39 -3.75 -12.39
N ASP A 294 -12.13 -2.65 -13.09
CA ASP A 294 -11.58 -2.67 -14.45
C ASP A 294 -10.15 -2.14 -14.46
N SER A 295 -9.27 -2.83 -15.18
CA SER A 295 -7.86 -2.49 -15.36
C SER A 295 -7.59 -2.32 -16.84
N PHE A 296 -7.46 -1.07 -17.28
CA PHE A 296 -7.21 -0.75 -18.68
C PHE A 296 -5.77 -1.07 -19.06
N VAL A 297 -5.61 -1.93 -20.06
CA VAL A 297 -4.30 -2.46 -20.49
C VAL A 297 -3.60 -1.45 -21.40
N ILE A 298 -2.43 -1.00 -20.95
CA ILE A 298 -1.46 -0.26 -21.76
C ILE A 298 -0.63 -1.24 -22.59
N LYS A 299 -0.63 -1.08 -23.91
CA LYS A 299 0.09 -1.99 -24.80
C LYS A 299 1.58 -1.89 -24.57
N GLN A 300 2.26 -3.03 -24.60
CA GLN A 300 3.70 -3.09 -24.33
C GLN A 300 4.52 -2.22 -25.30
N SER A 301 4.08 -2.12 -26.56
CA SER A 301 4.69 -1.28 -27.59
C SER A 301 4.58 0.23 -27.31
N GLU A 302 3.67 0.63 -26.42
CA GLU A 302 3.42 2.04 -26.07
C GLU A 302 4.07 2.45 -24.75
N LEU A 303 4.65 1.48 -24.02
CA LEU A 303 5.42 1.70 -22.81
C LEU A 303 6.84 2.13 -23.16
N LEU A 304 7.22 3.33 -22.72
CA LEU A 304 8.56 3.89 -22.86
C LEU A 304 9.55 3.25 -21.88
N ASN A 305 9.08 2.87 -20.69
CA ASN A 305 9.87 2.26 -19.60
C ASN A 305 9.03 1.21 -18.84
N HIS A 306 9.65 0.48 -17.90
CA HIS A 306 8.97 -0.45 -16.96
C HIS A 306 8.15 -1.58 -17.62
N GLN A 307 8.45 -1.94 -18.88
CA GLN A 307 7.73 -2.97 -19.63
C GLN A 307 7.65 -4.33 -18.89
N LYS A 308 8.77 -4.76 -18.26
CA LYS A 308 8.82 -6.02 -17.49
C LYS A 308 7.94 -5.96 -16.25
N ASP A 309 7.91 -4.83 -15.56
CA ASP A 309 7.13 -4.64 -14.33
C ASP A 309 5.63 -4.65 -14.66
N PHE A 310 5.21 -3.94 -15.72
CA PHE A 310 3.82 -3.94 -16.18
C PHE A 310 3.37 -5.34 -16.59
N LYS A 311 4.17 -6.05 -17.40
CA LYS A 311 3.89 -7.43 -17.79
C LYS A 311 3.69 -8.33 -16.57
N LEU A 312 4.61 -8.25 -15.60
CA LEU A 312 4.52 -9.03 -14.37
C LEU A 312 3.24 -8.70 -13.59
N ILE A 313 2.88 -7.43 -13.46
CA ILE A 313 1.68 -7.05 -12.70
C ILE A 313 0.41 -7.55 -13.41
N TYR A 314 0.30 -7.39 -14.73
CA TYR A 314 -0.86 -7.92 -15.48
C TYR A 314 -0.99 -9.45 -15.35
N GLU A 315 0.13 -10.18 -15.46
CA GLU A 315 0.15 -11.64 -15.31
C GLU A 315 -0.23 -12.11 -13.90
N ASN A 316 0.05 -11.30 -12.87
CA ASN A 316 -0.22 -11.62 -11.47
C ASN A 316 -1.48 -10.92 -10.92
N GLN A 317 -2.23 -10.22 -11.78
CA GLN A 317 -3.47 -9.56 -11.39
C GLN A 317 -4.54 -10.61 -11.07
N THR A 318 -5.36 -10.36 -10.06
CA THR A 318 -6.40 -11.32 -9.66
C THR A 318 -7.44 -11.49 -10.77
N LYS A 319 -7.96 -12.71 -10.97
CA LYS A 319 -8.99 -13.01 -11.98
C LYS A 319 -10.27 -12.19 -11.82
N SER A 320 -10.48 -11.64 -10.64
CA SER A 320 -11.61 -10.76 -10.29
C SER A 320 -11.46 -9.31 -10.79
N ILE A 321 -10.29 -8.95 -11.33
CA ILE A 321 -10.10 -7.65 -11.97
C ILE A 321 -10.17 -7.85 -13.49
N ASN A 322 -11.09 -7.14 -14.14
CA ASN A 322 -11.31 -7.24 -15.57
C ASN A 322 -10.20 -6.50 -16.31
N GLN A 323 -9.38 -7.21 -17.07
CA GLN A 323 -8.40 -6.57 -17.95
C GLN A 323 -9.10 -6.11 -19.23
N ILE A 324 -9.13 -4.80 -19.46
CA ILE A 324 -9.83 -4.19 -20.60
C ILE A 324 -8.80 -3.69 -21.60
N GLU A 325 -8.77 -4.31 -22.77
CA GLU A 325 -7.99 -3.82 -23.90
C GLU A 325 -8.84 -2.84 -24.72
N LEU A 326 -8.32 -1.62 -24.91
CA LEU A 326 -8.96 -0.66 -25.81
C LEU A 326 -8.53 -0.96 -27.25
N ASN A 327 -9.52 -1.10 -28.13
CA ASN A 327 -9.27 -1.31 -29.55
C ASN A 327 -8.47 -0.13 -30.12
N ASN A 328 -7.53 -0.44 -31.02
CA ASN A 328 -6.62 0.53 -31.61
C ASN A 328 -7.34 1.56 -32.48
N LYS A 329 -6.61 2.67 -32.72
CA LYS A 329 -6.83 3.62 -33.81
C LYS A 329 -6.98 2.95 -35.16
#